data_AF-A0A0F9TXB1-F1
#
_entry.id   AF-A0A0F9TXB1-F1
#
_cell.length_a   1.000
_cell.length_b   1.000
_cell.length_c   1.000
_cell.angle_alpha   90.00
_cell.angle_beta   90.00
_cell.angle_gamma   90.00
#
_symmetry.space_group_name_H-M   'P 1'
#
loop_
_entity.id
_entity.type
_entity.pdbx_description
1 polymer ?
#
loop_
_entity_poly.entity_id
_entity_poly.type
_entity_poly.pdbx_seq_one_letter_code
_entity_poly.pdbx_strand_id
1 'polypeptide(L)'
;MALSRLNEFNDGTALTETKQEGEFDNIYNNALTLISPLTGNLDADGNQIISHVIESATSNPGSELNEGRLFYRSDINQPIFYDGADFTGTAPDVRVLTNQSGGTAAVGAVVVIDSANASSFTTTTTEGNTFLPCVVLESTNNTSKGLVCVGGFVTTLNVTGSTAIRDYLKTSTTGGKAVPTTTFETGVFAIALTTSSTAVSAFIFGPNTVTAIDTTTNLQNLIKNGGMEHWSVGTSSAPDGWTLTGASATVAREGTTFKLGTYSAAVTRAGTDLTLSQDVSGIHPDFQLNYFDSRVVTFGAWVSASVSSTTRLAISDGVGTGTSSFHDGDNTFQFLTVTRTIDSSATDVTPELQINTSNTTSYIDGAILVQGSNSPAFSPHPSDTIVPTIDPQGTPNANQLYKSNFVKGWIEFDGTGTIATNDSFNVSGVVDNGTGLYTISWDRDFSDANYAVAAMSAQDGGDGGNVSIISKAAGTMQINTTGTDANTDVDLDLICLIAIGAH
;
A
#
# COMPACT_ATOMS: atom_id res chain seq x y z
N MET A 1 4.10 -33.94 61.32
CA MET A 1 5.18 -33.06 61.82
C MET A 1 4.92 -32.80 63.29
N ALA A 2 5.67 -33.43 64.18
CA ALA A 2 5.59 -33.14 65.60
C ALA A 2 6.76 -32.21 65.93
N LEU A 3 6.46 -30.93 66.20
CA LEU A 3 7.36 -30.06 66.97
C LEU A 3 7.40 -30.62 68.40
N SER A 4 8.20 -31.66 68.57
CA SER A 4 8.41 -32.30 69.85
C SER A 4 9.38 -31.43 70.66
N ARG A 5 8.79 -30.73 71.65
CA ARG A 5 9.39 -30.00 72.78
C ARG A 5 9.68 -28.53 72.54
N LEU A 6 8.67 -27.70 72.83
CA LEU A 6 8.91 -26.35 73.35
C LEU A 6 9.30 -26.51 74.83
N ASN A 7 10.56 -26.25 75.18
CA ASN A 7 10.92 -26.09 76.59
C ASN A 7 10.49 -24.69 77.03
N GLU A 8 9.42 -24.58 77.83
CA GLU A 8 9.05 -23.31 78.47
C GLU A 8 10.01 -23.02 79.63
N PHE A 9 10.79 -21.96 79.50
CA PHE A 9 11.63 -21.45 80.59
C PHE A 9 10.82 -20.46 81.43
N ASN A 10 10.48 -20.86 82.66
CA ASN A 10 9.85 -19.97 83.62
C ASN A 10 10.90 -19.10 84.33
N ASP A 11 10.49 -17.91 84.77
CA ASP A 11 11.38 -16.96 85.45
C ASP A 11 12.05 -17.58 86.69
N GLY A 12 13.37 -17.39 86.81
CA GLY A 12 14.19 -17.99 87.86
C GLY A 12 14.70 -19.42 87.61
N THR A 13 14.43 -20.04 86.46
CA THR A 13 15.07 -21.34 86.13
C THR A 13 16.55 -21.17 85.79
N ALA A 14 17.43 -21.82 86.54
CA ALA A 14 18.86 -21.84 86.25
C ALA A 14 19.16 -22.69 85.01
N LEU A 15 19.57 -22.04 83.93
CA LEU A 15 20.10 -22.68 82.73
C LEU A 15 21.52 -23.19 83.04
N THR A 16 21.61 -24.46 83.40
CA THR A 16 22.90 -25.14 83.54
C THR A 16 23.59 -25.18 82.18
N GLU A 17 24.91 -25.06 82.15
CA GLU A 17 25.76 -25.09 80.95
C GLU A 17 25.36 -26.23 79.99
N THR A 18 25.16 -27.44 80.50
CA THR A 18 24.71 -28.61 79.71
C THR A 18 23.34 -28.45 79.04
N LYS A 19 22.40 -27.72 79.64
CA LYS A 19 21.08 -27.45 79.03
C LYS A 19 21.17 -26.36 77.98
N GLN A 20 22.06 -25.38 78.20
CA GLN A 20 22.30 -24.30 77.26
C GLN A 20 23.01 -24.83 76.01
N GLU A 21 24.00 -25.70 76.18
CA GLU A 21 24.67 -26.42 75.08
C GLU A 21 23.71 -27.35 74.35
N GLY A 22 22.84 -28.08 75.06
CA GLY A 22 21.84 -28.95 74.42
C GLY A 22 20.80 -28.20 73.57
N GLU A 23 20.38 -27.00 73.97
CA GLU A 23 19.52 -26.16 73.13
C GLU A 23 20.29 -25.50 71.98
N PHE A 24 21.55 -25.12 72.21
CA PHE A 24 22.42 -24.63 71.13
C PHE A 24 22.65 -25.71 70.08
N ASP A 25 22.91 -26.96 70.48
CA ASP A 25 23.03 -28.10 69.58
C ASP A 25 21.71 -28.41 68.86
N ASN A 26 20.56 -28.21 69.51
CA ASN A 26 19.26 -28.34 68.85
C ASN A 26 18.99 -27.25 67.81
N ILE A 27 19.55 -26.06 67.94
CA ILE A 27 19.45 -25.00 66.92
C ILE A 27 20.52 -25.21 65.84
N TYR A 28 21.74 -25.56 66.25
CA TYR A 28 22.89 -25.67 65.36
C TYR A 28 22.88 -26.93 64.50
N ASN A 29 22.36 -28.05 65.02
CA ASN A 29 22.33 -29.34 64.34
C ASN A 29 20.93 -29.73 63.83
N ASN A 30 19.91 -28.90 64.02
CA ASN A 30 18.59 -29.11 63.42
C ASN A 30 18.43 -28.21 62.19
N ALA A 31 18.56 -28.84 61.02
CA ALA A 31 18.47 -28.19 59.72
C ALA A 31 17.16 -27.41 59.47
N LEU A 32 16.12 -27.61 60.30
CA LEU A 32 14.82 -26.94 60.19
C LEU A 32 14.71 -25.62 60.98
N THR A 33 15.63 -25.33 61.90
CA THR A 33 15.53 -24.11 62.74
C THR A 33 16.17 -22.88 62.10
N LEU A 34 16.90 -23.05 60.99
CA LEU A 34 17.67 -22.01 60.32
C LEU A 34 16.98 -21.40 59.08
N ILE A 35 15.65 -21.48 58.97
CA ILE A 35 14.90 -20.73 57.95
C ILE A 35 14.37 -19.43 58.56
N SER A 36 15.19 -18.41 58.38
CA SER A 36 15.03 -16.95 58.54
C SER A 36 13.64 -16.40 58.09
N PRO A 37 13.21 -15.20 58.54
CA PRO A 37 11.82 -14.78 58.68
C PRO A 37 11.19 -14.34 57.35
N LEU A 38 10.58 -15.28 56.64
CA LEU A 38 9.62 -14.96 55.60
C LEU A 38 8.23 -15.01 56.23
N THR A 39 7.69 -13.85 56.59
CA THR A 39 6.35 -13.70 57.21
C THR A 39 5.20 -13.91 56.22
N GLY A 40 5.43 -14.62 55.12
CA GLY A 40 4.44 -14.93 54.10
C GLY A 40 4.52 -16.40 53.70
N ASN A 41 3.37 -16.99 53.38
CA ASN A 41 3.29 -18.37 52.93
C ASN A 41 4.18 -18.54 51.68
N LEU A 42 5.17 -19.43 51.77
CA LEU A 42 5.81 -20.00 50.61
C LEU A 42 4.84 -21.06 50.05
N ASP A 43 3.83 -20.61 49.32
CA ASP A 43 2.83 -21.49 48.73
C ASP A 43 3.35 -22.01 47.39
N ALA A 44 3.62 -23.32 47.34
CA ALA A 44 4.03 -24.02 46.13
C ALA A 44 2.84 -24.75 45.46
N ASP A 45 1.60 -24.36 45.77
CA ASP A 45 0.35 -24.93 45.23
C ASP A 45 0.33 -26.47 45.33
N GLY A 46 0.73 -26.99 46.49
CA GLY A 46 0.76 -28.43 46.75
C GLY A 46 1.98 -29.18 46.19
N ASN A 47 2.95 -28.48 45.59
CA ASN A 47 4.21 -29.06 45.14
C ASN A 47 5.32 -28.94 46.19
N GLN A 48 6.27 -29.87 46.18
CA GLN A 48 7.40 -29.84 47.09
C GLN A 48 8.55 -29.05 46.43
N ILE A 49 9.05 -27.99 47.09
CA ILE A 49 10.30 -27.34 46.66
C ILE A 49 11.45 -28.25 47.10
N ILE A 50 11.87 -29.14 46.21
CA ILE A 50 13.00 -30.04 46.42
C ILE A 50 14.20 -29.43 45.69
N SER A 51 15.28 -29.12 46.41
CA SER A 51 16.54 -28.62 45.86
C SER A 51 16.49 -27.23 45.20
N HIS A 52 15.97 -26.21 45.88
CA HIS A 52 16.26 -24.82 45.48
C HIS A 52 17.73 -24.51 45.80
N VAL A 53 18.58 -24.67 44.80
CA VAL A 53 20.02 -24.40 44.89
C VAL A 53 20.31 -23.12 44.10
N ILE A 54 20.63 -22.03 44.81
CA ILE A 54 21.14 -20.79 44.20
C ILE A 54 22.66 -20.96 44.04
N GLU A 55 23.08 -21.56 42.93
CA GLU A 55 24.49 -21.71 42.58
C GLU A 55 24.94 -20.54 41.68
N SER A 56 26.03 -19.88 42.06
CA SER A 56 26.75 -18.98 41.16
C SER A 56 27.62 -19.83 40.24
N ALA A 57 27.20 -19.99 38.99
CA ALA A 57 27.99 -20.66 37.97
C ALA A 57 28.77 -19.62 37.14
N THR A 58 30.09 -19.76 37.10
CA THR A 58 30.97 -18.94 36.24
C THR A 58 31.19 -19.56 34.85
N SER A 59 30.59 -20.73 34.59
CA SER A 59 30.60 -21.43 33.29
C SER A 59 29.41 -22.39 33.18
N ASN A 60 29.02 -22.72 31.95
CA ASN A 60 27.90 -23.60 31.59
C ASN A 60 27.85 -24.88 32.46
N PRO A 61 26.73 -25.22 33.13
CA PRO A 61 26.61 -26.48 33.86
C PRO A 61 26.67 -27.64 32.86
N GLY A 62 27.82 -28.30 32.76
CA GLY A 62 27.98 -29.51 31.94
C GLY A 62 27.05 -30.64 32.39
N SER A 63 26.65 -31.48 31.43
CA SER A 63 25.96 -32.79 31.50
C SER A 63 24.73 -32.99 32.41
N GLU A 64 24.38 -32.08 33.31
CA GLU A 64 23.23 -32.19 34.21
C GLU A 64 22.27 -30.99 34.07
N LEU A 65 21.78 -30.80 32.84
CA LEU A 65 20.75 -29.82 32.52
C LEU A 65 19.36 -30.40 32.84
N ASN A 66 18.91 -30.22 34.07
CA ASN A 66 17.54 -30.60 34.47
C ASN A 66 16.56 -29.48 34.13
N GLU A 67 15.46 -29.83 33.45
CA GLU A 67 14.33 -28.95 33.15
C GLU A 67 13.79 -28.24 34.40
N GLY A 68 13.45 -26.96 34.29
CA GLY A 68 12.85 -26.14 35.34
C GLY A 68 13.84 -25.41 36.26
N ARG A 69 15.16 -25.50 36.04
CA ARG A 69 16.17 -24.78 36.84
C ARG A 69 16.30 -23.30 36.41
N LEU A 70 16.29 -22.38 37.38
CA LEU A 70 16.64 -20.97 37.22
C LEU A 70 18.13 -20.75 37.55
N PHE A 71 18.89 -20.19 36.62
CA PHE A 71 20.30 -19.87 36.74
C PHE A 71 20.50 -18.36 36.75
N TYR A 72 21.41 -17.86 37.59
CA TYR A 72 21.87 -16.47 37.49
C TYR A 72 23.22 -16.44 36.77
N ARG A 73 23.23 -15.89 35.55
CA ARG A 73 24.44 -15.80 34.72
C ARG A 73 25.19 -14.52 35.08
N SER A 74 26.35 -14.69 35.71
CA SER A 74 27.18 -13.56 36.17
C SER A 74 27.87 -12.80 35.03
N ASP A 75 28.11 -13.46 33.89
CA ASP A 75 28.73 -12.90 32.69
C ASP A 75 27.80 -11.94 31.91
N ILE A 76 26.49 -12.19 31.95
CA ILE A 76 25.45 -11.32 31.37
C ILE A 76 24.60 -10.61 32.42
N ASN A 77 24.87 -10.83 33.72
CA ASN A 77 24.21 -10.24 34.87
C ASN A 77 22.67 -10.40 34.89
N GLN A 78 22.17 -11.57 34.48
CA GLN A 78 20.74 -11.82 34.28
C GLN A 78 20.30 -13.23 34.72
N PRO A 79 19.04 -13.41 35.17
CA PRO A 79 18.45 -14.72 35.39
C PRO A 79 17.97 -15.36 34.07
N ILE A 80 18.25 -16.65 33.88
CA ILE A 80 17.78 -17.47 32.76
C ILE A 80 17.20 -18.79 33.30
N PHE A 81 16.20 -19.37 32.66
CA PHE A 81 15.64 -20.67 33.03
C PHE A 81 15.85 -21.69 31.92
N TYR A 82 16.03 -22.97 32.25
CA TYR A 82 16.15 -24.07 31.28
C TYR A 82 14.84 -24.84 31.18
N ASP A 83 14.22 -24.89 30.01
CA ASP A 83 12.90 -25.53 29.78
C ASP A 83 12.99 -26.98 29.32
N GLY A 84 14.17 -27.60 29.39
CA GLY A 84 14.39 -28.98 28.94
C GLY A 84 14.90 -29.07 27.49
N ALA A 85 14.70 -28.03 26.68
CA ALA A 85 15.22 -27.93 25.32
C ALA A 85 16.17 -26.75 25.13
N ASP A 86 15.83 -25.60 25.71
CA ASP A 86 16.52 -24.32 25.56
C ASP A 86 16.64 -23.56 26.89
N PHE A 87 17.56 -22.60 26.93
CA PHE A 87 17.58 -21.58 27.97
C PHE A 87 16.72 -20.40 27.52
N THR A 88 15.67 -20.10 28.27
CA THR A 88 14.73 -19.01 28.01
C THR A 88 14.76 -18.03 29.20
N GLY A 89 14.59 -16.74 28.97
CA GLY A 89 14.72 -15.69 29.99
C GLY A 89 14.07 -14.39 29.52
N THR A 90 13.70 -13.50 30.44
CA THR A 90 13.14 -12.19 30.11
C THR A 90 14.23 -11.24 29.59
N ALA A 91 14.52 -11.38 28.28
CA ALA A 91 15.40 -10.63 27.37
C ALA A 91 16.92 -10.77 27.61
N PRO A 92 17.78 -11.07 26.60
CA PRO A 92 17.59 -11.25 25.14
C PRO A 92 16.98 -12.58 24.69
N ASP A 93 16.54 -12.67 23.43
CA ASP A 93 16.12 -13.92 22.79
C ASP A 93 17.36 -14.77 22.47
N VAL A 94 17.67 -15.71 23.36
CA VAL A 94 18.84 -16.59 23.28
C VAL A 94 18.43 -17.97 22.78
N ARG A 95 19.29 -18.59 21.98
CA ARG A 95 19.11 -19.95 21.46
C ARG A 95 20.36 -20.78 21.71
N VAL A 96 20.19 -22.08 21.95
CA VAL A 96 21.28 -23.05 21.97
C VAL A 96 21.41 -23.66 20.57
N LEU A 97 22.44 -23.28 19.83
CA LEU A 97 22.63 -23.71 18.45
C LEU A 97 23.96 -24.46 18.29
N THR A 98 24.02 -25.41 17.35
CA THR A 98 25.26 -26.11 17.01
C THR A 98 26.11 -25.26 16.06
N ASN A 99 27.38 -25.02 16.39
CA ASN A 99 28.30 -24.32 15.51
C ASN A 99 28.69 -25.23 14.33
N GLN A 100 28.41 -24.80 13.09
CA GLN A 100 28.84 -25.46 11.86
C GLN A 100 29.70 -24.56 10.97
N SER A 101 30.33 -23.53 11.52
CA SER A 101 31.16 -22.57 10.78
C SER A 101 32.52 -23.11 10.31
N GLY A 102 32.86 -24.36 10.63
CA GLY A 102 34.16 -24.97 10.27
C GLY A 102 35.32 -24.55 11.19
N GLY A 103 35.08 -23.67 12.18
CA GLY A 103 36.08 -23.21 13.14
C GLY A 103 35.47 -22.80 14.49
N THR A 104 36.29 -22.30 15.41
CA THR A 104 35.80 -21.77 16.69
C THR A 104 35.20 -20.37 16.47
N ALA A 105 33.96 -20.18 16.89
CA ALA A 105 33.31 -18.87 16.90
C ALA A 105 33.57 -18.19 18.25
N ALA A 106 34.21 -17.02 18.22
CA ALA A 106 34.53 -16.25 19.41
C ALA A 106 33.32 -15.49 19.95
N VAL A 107 33.39 -15.02 21.20
CA VAL A 107 32.39 -14.12 21.78
C VAL A 107 32.25 -12.86 20.93
N GLY A 108 31.01 -12.43 20.74
CA GLY A 108 30.65 -11.28 19.90
C GLY A 108 30.73 -11.54 18.40
N ALA A 109 31.08 -12.76 17.96
CA ALA A 109 31.11 -13.09 16.54
C ALA A 109 29.70 -13.00 15.94
N VAL A 110 29.60 -12.32 14.80
CA VAL A 110 28.36 -12.25 14.01
C VAL A 110 28.27 -13.48 13.12
N VAL A 111 27.23 -14.27 13.33
CA VAL A 111 26.94 -15.52 12.61
C VAL A 111 25.52 -15.47 12.06
N VAL A 112 25.15 -16.46 11.27
CA VAL A 112 23.81 -16.59 10.68
C VAL A 112 23.23 -17.94 11.04
N ILE A 113 21.91 -18.03 11.24
CA ILE A 113 21.26 -19.34 11.32
C ILE A 113 21.50 -20.09 10.00
N ASP A 114 21.89 -21.36 10.12
CA ASP A 114 22.17 -22.19 8.96
C ASP A 114 20.89 -22.39 8.13
N SER A 115 20.97 -22.10 6.83
CA SER A 115 19.81 -22.17 5.93
C SER A 115 19.28 -23.60 5.73
N ALA A 116 20.10 -24.62 5.97
CA ALA A 116 19.73 -26.03 5.87
C ALA A 116 19.29 -26.63 7.21
N ASN A 117 19.68 -26.02 8.35
CA ASN A 117 19.30 -26.50 9.67
C ASN A 117 19.17 -25.37 10.71
N ALA A 118 17.93 -25.05 11.05
CA ALA A 118 17.58 -23.99 12.01
C ALA A 118 18.10 -24.23 13.45
N SER A 119 18.55 -25.45 13.79
CA SER A 119 19.18 -25.79 15.08
C SER A 119 20.71 -25.62 15.06
N SER A 120 21.25 -24.96 14.03
CA SER A 120 22.66 -24.65 13.88
C SER A 120 22.89 -23.23 13.37
N PHE A 121 24.09 -22.71 13.62
CA PHE A 121 24.57 -21.48 12.99
C PHE A 121 25.84 -21.75 12.20
N THR A 122 26.09 -20.90 11.21
CA THR A 122 27.33 -20.88 10.44
C THR A 122 27.82 -19.44 10.27
N THR A 123 29.06 -19.26 9.83
CA THR A 123 29.59 -17.93 9.49
C THR A 123 29.14 -17.51 8.10
N THR A 124 28.99 -16.20 7.89
CA THR A 124 28.78 -15.63 6.56
C THR A 124 29.86 -14.61 6.24
N THR A 125 30.22 -14.52 4.96
CA THR A 125 31.01 -13.43 4.36
C THR A 125 30.16 -12.64 3.36
N THR A 126 28.84 -12.79 3.43
CA THR A 126 27.90 -11.99 2.64
C THR A 126 27.56 -10.76 3.45
N GLU A 127 27.88 -9.57 2.92
CA GLU A 127 27.43 -8.33 3.55
C GLU A 127 25.91 -8.21 3.47
N GLY A 128 25.25 -7.82 4.56
CA GLY A 128 23.79 -7.65 4.59
C GLY A 128 23.01 -8.95 4.39
N ASN A 129 23.51 -10.07 4.88
CA ASN A 129 22.85 -11.37 4.81
C ASN A 129 21.51 -11.34 5.57
N THR A 130 20.43 -11.82 4.95
CA THR A 130 19.07 -11.82 5.50
C THR A 130 18.71 -13.11 6.25
N PHE A 131 19.57 -14.13 6.23
CA PHE A 131 19.37 -15.39 6.97
C PHE A 131 19.66 -15.18 8.46
N LEU A 132 18.67 -14.67 9.19
CA LEU A 132 18.66 -14.36 10.64
C LEU A 132 20.07 -14.20 11.27
N PRO A 133 20.75 -13.06 11.04
CA PRO A 133 22.01 -12.77 11.70
C PRO A 133 21.84 -12.74 13.23
N CYS A 134 22.80 -13.35 13.92
CA CYS A 134 22.82 -13.50 15.37
C CYS A 134 24.24 -13.31 15.91
N VAL A 135 24.35 -13.16 17.23
CA VAL A 135 25.63 -12.86 17.90
C VAL A 135 25.98 -13.95 18.88
N VAL A 136 27.19 -14.49 18.77
CA VAL A 136 27.71 -15.54 19.64
C VAL A 136 28.00 -14.98 21.03
N LEU A 137 27.42 -15.58 22.07
CA LEU A 137 27.57 -15.13 23.46
C LEU A 137 28.72 -15.83 24.18
N GLU A 138 29.15 -17.01 23.71
CA GLU A 138 30.25 -17.77 24.30
C GLU A 138 31.15 -18.40 23.23
N SER A 139 32.44 -18.53 23.55
CA SER A 139 33.38 -19.17 22.62
C SER A 139 32.96 -20.61 22.34
N THR A 140 32.60 -20.90 21.09
CA THR A 140 31.98 -22.18 20.71
C THR A 140 32.82 -22.87 19.65
N ASN A 141 33.35 -24.06 19.94
CA ASN A 141 34.10 -24.85 18.97
C ASN A 141 33.20 -25.40 17.86
N ASN A 142 33.78 -25.70 16.70
CA ASN A 142 33.03 -26.33 15.60
C ASN A 142 32.38 -27.64 16.08
N THR A 143 31.18 -27.94 15.59
CA THR A 143 30.32 -29.08 15.98
C THR A 143 29.83 -29.10 17.43
N SER A 144 30.16 -28.10 18.24
CA SER A 144 29.67 -27.98 19.62
C SER A 144 28.42 -27.10 19.69
N LYS A 145 27.58 -27.34 20.69
CA LYS A 145 26.47 -26.44 21.03
C LYS A 145 27.02 -25.20 21.76
N GLY A 146 26.47 -24.04 21.45
CA GLY A 146 26.79 -22.79 22.12
C GLY A 146 25.64 -21.81 22.10
N LEU A 147 25.71 -20.82 22.97
CA LEU A 147 24.70 -19.78 23.11
C LEU A 147 24.86 -18.67 22.07
N VAL A 148 23.77 -18.36 21.39
CA VAL A 148 23.67 -17.23 20.46
C VAL A 148 22.47 -16.35 20.78
N CYS A 149 22.62 -15.05 20.60
CA CYS A 149 21.56 -14.07 20.72
C CYS A 149 20.98 -13.76 19.34
N VAL A 150 19.68 -14.02 19.15
CA VAL A 150 18.94 -13.75 17.91
C VAL A 150 18.12 -12.46 17.96
N GLY A 151 17.93 -11.89 19.16
CA GLY A 151 17.22 -10.62 19.34
C GLY A 151 17.44 -10.03 20.74
N GLY A 152 17.36 -8.72 20.88
CA GLY A 152 17.56 -8.00 22.13
C GLY A 152 18.99 -7.47 22.32
N PHE A 153 19.32 -7.14 23.57
CA PHE A 153 20.59 -6.50 23.92
C PHE A 153 21.76 -7.48 23.96
N VAL A 154 22.90 -7.07 23.41
CA VAL A 154 24.19 -7.74 23.56
C VAL A 154 25.28 -6.78 24.03
N THR A 155 26.13 -7.24 24.93
CA THR A 155 27.24 -6.46 25.48
C THR A 155 28.41 -6.33 24.50
N THR A 156 28.61 -7.33 23.64
CA THR A 156 29.72 -7.42 22.70
C THR A 156 29.24 -7.91 21.33
N LEU A 157 29.50 -7.14 20.28
CA LEU A 157 29.27 -7.46 18.87
C LEU A 157 30.47 -6.96 18.06
N ASN A 158 31.17 -7.87 17.39
CA ASN A 158 32.42 -7.58 16.68
C ASN A 158 32.14 -6.80 15.39
N VAL A 159 32.90 -5.73 15.14
CA VAL A 159 32.77 -4.86 13.95
C VAL A 159 34.06 -4.83 13.13
N THR A 160 33.97 -4.46 11.85
CA THR A 160 35.12 -4.34 10.92
C THR A 160 35.83 -3.00 10.95
N GLY A 161 35.21 -1.94 11.48
CA GLY A 161 35.74 -0.59 11.44
C GLY A 161 35.10 0.34 12.47
N SER A 162 35.37 1.65 12.35
CA SER A 162 34.83 2.68 13.23
C SER A 162 33.30 2.68 13.20
N THR A 163 32.69 2.33 14.32
CA THR A 163 31.24 2.32 14.54
C THR A 163 30.90 3.38 15.59
N ALA A 164 29.98 4.29 15.27
CA ALA A 164 29.44 5.28 16.18
C ALA A 164 28.13 4.81 16.85
N ILE A 165 27.76 5.45 17.95
CA ILE A 165 26.43 5.29 18.56
C ILE A 165 25.35 5.64 17.51
N ARG A 166 24.32 4.79 17.40
CA ARG A 166 23.22 4.86 16.42
C ARG A 166 23.54 4.42 14.99
N ASP A 167 24.77 3.98 14.71
CA ASP A 167 25.02 3.29 13.45
C ASP A 167 24.22 1.99 13.40
N TYR A 168 23.60 1.72 12.26
CA TYR A 168 23.01 0.44 11.96
C TYR A 168 24.11 -0.56 11.59
N LEU A 169 23.87 -1.83 11.83
CA LEU A 169 24.86 -2.90 11.65
C LEU A 169 24.31 -3.96 10.69
N LYS A 170 25.13 -4.32 9.70
CA LYS A 170 24.90 -5.43 8.76
C LYS A 170 25.97 -6.50 8.97
N THR A 171 25.73 -7.75 8.58
CA THR A 171 26.84 -8.72 8.46
C THR A 171 27.90 -8.18 7.50
N SER A 172 29.17 -8.55 7.68
CA SER A 172 30.28 -8.06 6.87
C SER A 172 30.75 -9.07 5.82
N THR A 173 31.51 -8.61 4.84
CA THR A 173 32.37 -9.46 3.99
C THR A 173 33.49 -10.14 4.78
N THR A 174 33.88 -9.61 5.94
CA THR A 174 34.78 -10.30 6.87
C THR A 174 33.98 -11.15 7.84
N GLY A 175 34.18 -12.47 7.79
CA GLY A 175 33.44 -13.42 8.62
C GLY A 175 33.53 -13.12 10.12
N GLY A 176 32.41 -13.35 10.83
CA GLY A 176 32.34 -13.14 12.29
C GLY A 176 32.18 -11.68 12.72
N LYS A 177 32.01 -10.74 11.78
CA LYS A 177 31.93 -9.30 12.07
C LYS A 177 30.73 -8.64 11.40
N ALA A 178 30.30 -7.52 11.97
CA ALA A 178 29.39 -6.58 11.35
C ALA A 178 30.13 -5.38 10.73
N VAL A 179 29.47 -4.73 9.76
CA VAL A 179 29.90 -3.44 9.18
C VAL A 179 28.87 -2.37 9.56
N PRO A 180 29.29 -1.16 9.98
CA PRO A 180 28.38 -0.06 10.26
C PRO A 180 27.83 0.60 8.98
N THR A 181 26.60 1.08 9.05
CA THR A 181 25.94 1.91 8.04
C THR A 181 25.06 2.95 8.71
N THR A 182 24.89 4.11 8.08
CA THR A 182 24.03 5.19 8.60
C THR A 182 22.59 5.10 8.08
N THR A 183 22.32 4.20 7.14
CA THR A 183 21.01 3.99 6.52
C THR A 183 20.35 2.72 7.05
N PHE A 184 19.02 2.77 7.21
CA PHE A 184 18.24 1.58 7.50
C PHE A 184 17.87 0.87 6.20
N GLU A 185 18.59 -0.19 5.87
CA GLU A 185 18.52 -0.88 4.58
C GLU A 185 18.43 -2.41 4.75
N THR A 186 18.21 -3.14 3.65
CA THR A 186 18.10 -4.61 3.67
C THR A 186 19.34 -5.24 4.30
N GLY A 187 19.12 -6.22 5.19
CA GLY A 187 20.18 -6.95 5.87
C GLY A 187 20.74 -6.25 7.11
N VAL A 188 20.26 -5.04 7.45
CA VAL A 188 20.50 -4.43 8.77
C VAL A 188 19.82 -5.28 9.84
N PHE A 189 20.57 -5.66 10.89
CA PHE A 189 20.10 -6.57 11.94
C PHE A 189 20.24 -6.04 13.38
N ALA A 190 21.05 -5.00 13.58
CA ALA A 190 21.27 -4.40 14.89
C ALA A 190 21.57 -2.89 14.80
N ILE A 191 21.52 -2.20 15.93
CA ILE A 191 21.96 -0.81 16.11
C ILE A 191 23.02 -0.74 17.21
N ALA A 192 24.09 0.02 16.96
CA ALA A 192 25.18 0.21 17.92
C ALA A 192 24.77 1.16 19.05
N LEU A 193 25.08 0.76 20.29
CA LEU A 193 24.80 1.52 21.51
C LEU A 193 26.06 2.16 22.12
N THR A 194 27.24 1.78 21.63
CA THR A 194 28.55 2.33 22.04
C THR A 194 29.44 2.56 20.84
N THR A 195 30.41 3.46 20.96
CA THR A 195 31.42 3.74 19.92
C THR A 195 32.65 2.85 20.09
N SER A 196 33.10 2.19 19.01
CA SER A 196 34.32 1.36 19.00
C SER A 196 34.74 1.02 17.57
N SER A 197 35.95 0.52 17.38
CA SER A 197 36.44 0.00 16.09
C SER A 197 36.66 -1.52 16.07
N THR A 198 36.41 -2.20 17.20
CA THR A 198 36.66 -3.64 17.35
C THR A 198 35.42 -4.40 17.76
N ALA A 199 34.71 -3.93 18.79
CA ALA A 199 33.45 -4.47 19.26
C ALA A 199 32.60 -3.40 19.95
N VAL A 200 31.29 -3.46 19.77
CA VAL A 200 30.30 -2.55 20.36
C VAL A 200 29.26 -3.33 21.16
N SER A 201 28.63 -2.68 22.13
CA SER A 201 27.31 -3.11 22.60
C SER A 201 26.24 -2.73 21.57
N ALA A 202 25.21 -3.55 21.42
CA ALA A 202 24.20 -3.37 20.39
C ALA A 202 22.83 -3.88 20.83
N PHE A 203 21.79 -3.36 20.18
CA PHE A 203 20.45 -3.94 20.25
C PHE A 203 20.14 -4.63 18.93
N ILE A 204 19.92 -5.94 18.98
CA ILE A 204 19.57 -6.81 17.85
C ILE A 204 18.06 -6.81 17.69
N PHE A 205 17.57 -6.52 16.49
CA PHE A 205 16.14 -6.56 16.15
C PHE A 205 15.83 -7.56 15.02
N GLY A 206 16.82 -8.35 14.61
CA GLY A 206 16.70 -9.30 13.49
C GLY A 206 16.89 -8.61 12.13
N PRO A 207 17.09 -9.38 11.05
CA PRO A 207 17.31 -8.82 9.72
C PRO A 207 16.07 -8.10 9.23
N ASN A 208 16.24 -6.87 8.74
CA ASN A 208 15.18 -6.18 8.03
C ASN A 208 15.15 -6.62 6.57
N THR A 209 13.96 -7.01 6.13
CA THR A 209 13.63 -7.09 4.71
C THR A 209 13.05 -5.74 4.32
N VAL A 210 13.87 -4.85 3.77
CA VAL A 210 13.34 -3.62 3.16
C VAL A 210 12.88 -3.99 1.76
N THR A 211 11.58 -4.21 1.58
CA THR A 211 10.99 -4.18 0.23
C THR A 211 11.10 -2.74 -0.24
N ALA A 212 11.91 -2.48 -1.27
CA ALA A 212 12.00 -1.14 -1.84
C ALA A 212 10.58 -0.64 -2.18
N ILE A 213 10.27 0.62 -1.85
CA ILE A 213 9.14 1.30 -2.50
C ILE A 213 9.52 1.31 -3.97
N ASP A 214 8.81 0.54 -4.78
CA ASP A 214 9.09 0.40 -6.19
C ASP A 214 8.73 1.70 -6.91
N THR A 215 9.69 2.62 -7.01
CA THR A 215 9.55 3.84 -7.82
C THR A 215 9.73 3.55 -9.32
N THR A 216 9.98 2.29 -9.69
CA THR A 216 10.15 1.83 -11.08
C THR A 216 8.86 1.28 -11.69
N THR A 217 7.79 1.10 -10.91
CA THR A 217 6.45 0.76 -11.39
C THR A 217 5.45 1.88 -11.14
N ASN A 218 4.66 2.21 -12.16
CA ASN A 218 3.50 3.08 -12.06
C ASN A 218 2.37 2.41 -12.83
N LEU A 219 1.35 1.94 -12.10
CA LEU A 219 0.21 1.19 -12.65
C LEU A 219 -0.93 2.10 -13.14
N GLN A 220 -0.75 3.42 -13.13
CA GLN A 220 -1.69 4.33 -13.76
C GLN A 220 -1.72 4.06 -15.27
N ASN A 221 -2.93 3.91 -15.83
CA ASN A 221 -3.08 3.83 -17.27
C ASN A 221 -2.73 5.18 -17.91
N LEU A 222 -1.75 5.18 -18.79
CA LEU A 222 -1.25 6.35 -19.51
C LEU A 222 -1.96 6.57 -20.85
N ILE A 223 -2.79 5.62 -21.29
CA ILE A 223 -3.60 5.71 -22.51
C ILE A 223 -4.98 6.26 -22.16
N LYS A 224 -5.43 7.30 -22.87
CA LYS A 224 -6.80 7.84 -22.82
C LYS A 224 -7.76 7.03 -23.67
N ASN A 225 -9.01 6.96 -23.24
CA ASN A 225 -10.08 6.22 -23.91
C ASN A 225 -9.68 4.77 -24.23
N GLY A 226 -8.96 4.12 -23.29
CA GLY A 226 -8.48 2.76 -23.47
C GLY A 226 -9.62 1.73 -23.55
N GLY A 227 -10.77 2.04 -22.96
CA GLY A 227 -12.00 1.25 -23.06
C GLY A 227 -12.82 1.49 -24.34
N MET A 228 -12.36 2.36 -25.26
CA MET A 228 -13.02 2.59 -26.57
C MET A 228 -14.47 3.09 -26.48
N GLU A 229 -14.81 3.87 -25.45
CA GLU A 229 -16.18 4.31 -25.18
C GLU A 229 -16.53 5.67 -25.84
N HIS A 230 -15.52 6.49 -26.15
CA HIS A 230 -15.70 7.86 -26.64
C HIS A 230 -15.38 8.01 -28.14
N TRP A 231 -16.32 8.57 -28.91
CA TRP A 231 -16.28 8.66 -30.39
C TRP A 231 -16.90 9.98 -30.89
N SER A 232 -16.40 11.12 -30.42
CA SER A 232 -16.93 12.47 -30.71
C SER A 232 -16.93 12.83 -32.21
N VAL A 233 -15.99 12.28 -32.99
CA VAL A 233 -15.84 12.51 -34.43
C VAL A 233 -16.76 11.61 -35.28
N GLY A 234 -17.52 10.73 -34.64
CA GLY A 234 -18.48 9.82 -35.28
C GLY A 234 -18.06 8.34 -35.23
N THR A 235 -19.02 7.44 -35.43
CA THR A 235 -18.88 6.00 -35.19
C THR A 235 -18.11 5.23 -36.27
N SER A 236 -17.65 5.92 -37.31
CA SER A 236 -16.84 5.37 -38.41
C SER A 236 -15.48 6.06 -38.56
N SER A 237 -15.11 6.84 -37.54
CA SER A 237 -13.82 7.51 -37.38
C SER A 237 -13.08 6.88 -36.20
N ALA A 238 -11.77 7.08 -36.04
CA ALA A 238 -11.05 6.53 -34.88
C ALA A 238 -11.65 7.00 -33.54
N PRO A 239 -11.61 6.17 -32.48
CA PRO A 239 -12.03 6.58 -31.13
C PRO A 239 -11.30 7.85 -30.69
N ASP A 240 -11.92 8.62 -29.80
CA ASP A 240 -11.32 9.86 -29.29
C ASP A 240 -9.93 9.59 -28.69
N GLY A 241 -8.92 10.34 -29.14
CA GLY A 241 -7.53 10.18 -28.71
C GLY A 241 -6.75 9.08 -29.46
N TRP A 242 -7.37 8.33 -30.37
CA TRP A 242 -6.70 7.29 -31.16
C TRP A 242 -6.54 7.70 -32.62
N THR A 243 -5.48 7.21 -33.27
CA THR A 243 -5.16 7.45 -34.66
C THR A 243 -5.14 6.14 -35.43
N LEU A 244 -5.89 6.07 -36.53
CA LEU A 244 -5.83 4.97 -37.48
C LEU A 244 -4.86 5.33 -38.61
N THR A 245 -3.89 4.46 -38.88
CA THR A 245 -2.98 4.56 -40.04
C THR A 245 -3.05 3.31 -40.88
N GLY A 246 -2.71 3.41 -42.17
CA GLY A 246 -2.81 2.32 -43.14
C GLY A 246 -3.78 2.66 -44.26
N ALA A 247 -3.31 2.55 -45.51
CA ALA A 247 -4.14 2.89 -46.67
C ALA A 247 -5.35 1.95 -46.76
N SER A 248 -6.53 2.53 -46.94
CA SER A 248 -7.82 1.83 -47.00
C SER A 248 -8.23 1.10 -45.71
N ALA A 249 -7.52 1.30 -44.61
CA ALA A 249 -7.93 0.80 -43.30
C ALA A 249 -9.22 1.51 -42.85
N THR A 250 -10.09 0.77 -42.16
CA THR A 250 -11.31 1.34 -41.57
C THR A 250 -11.40 0.98 -40.10
N VAL A 251 -12.08 1.83 -39.33
CA VAL A 251 -12.41 1.58 -37.93
C VAL A 251 -13.87 1.93 -37.69
N ALA A 252 -14.56 1.14 -36.88
CA ALA A 252 -15.95 1.37 -36.52
C ALA A 252 -16.21 1.04 -35.05
N ARG A 253 -17.15 1.75 -34.44
CA ARG A 253 -17.61 1.47 -33.09
C ARG A 253 -18.47 0.21 -33.07
N GLU A 254 -18.09 -0.77 -32.29
CA GLU A 254 -18.75 -2.07 -32.18
C GLU A 254 -19.48 -2.19 -30.83
N GLY A 255 -20.76 -2.59 -30.84
CA GLY A 255 -21.60 -2.65 -29.63
C GLY A 255 -22.08 -4.06 -29.24
N THR A 256 -21.65 -5.10 -29.96
CA THR A 256 -22.03 -6.50 -29.73
C THR A 256 -20.83 -7.39 -29.42
N THR A 257 -19.66 -7.06 -29.99
CA THR A 257 -18.40 -7.79 -29.77
C THR A 257 -17.45 -6.92 -28.96
N PHE A 258 -17.64 -6.86 -27.64
CA PHE A 258 -16.82 -6.08 -26.71
C PHE A 258 -16.44 -6.91 -25.49
N LYS A 259 -15.44 -6.46 -24.73
CA LYS A 259 -14.94 -7.16 -23.54
C LYS A 259 -15.32 -6.42 -22.25
N LEU A 260 -15.24 -5.10 -22.26
CA LEU A 260 -15.50 -4.20 -21.15
C LEU A 260 -16.48 -3.12 -21.61
N GLY A 261 -17.17 -2.48 -20.65
CA GLY A 261 -18.05 -1.34 -20.95
C GLY A 261 -19.18 -1.68 -21.93
N THR A 262 -19.31 -0.85 -22.97
CA THR A 262 -20.39 -0.91 -23.96
C THR A 262 -19.85 -1.10 -25.38
N TYR A 263 -18.66 -0.58 -25.67
CA TYR A 263 -18.13 -0.53 -27.02
C TYR A 263 -16.71 -1.05 -27.13
N SER A 264 -16.40 -1.67 -28.26
CA SER A 264 -15.02 -1.92 -28.69
C SER A 264 -14.74 -1.20 -30.01
N ALA A 265 -13.48 -1.17 -30.44
CA ALA A 265 -13.12 -0.71 -31.77
C ALA A 265 -12.94 -1.91 -32.72
N ALA A 266 -13.79 -2.00 -33.74
CA ALA A 266 -13.62 -2.92 -34.86
C ALA A 266 -12.68 -2.29 -35.90
N VAL A 267 -11.50 -2.87 -36.07
CA VAL A 267 -10.45 -2.36 -36.95
C VAL A 267 -10.25 -3.33 -38.11
N THR A 268 -10.36 -2.84 -39.34
CA THR A 268 -10.36 -3.66 -40.56
C THR A 268 -9.20 -3.29 -41.47
N ARG A 269 -8.38 -4.30 -41.79
CA ARG A 269 -7.29 -4.20 -42.77
C ARG A 269 -7.79 -4.48 -44.19
N ALA A 270 -7.45 -3.60 -45.13
CA ALA A 270 -7.73 -3.78 -46.56
C ALA A 270 -6.49 -3.46 -47.42
N GLY A 271 -5.70 -4.48 -47.73
CA GLY A 271 -4.55 -4.44 -48.65
C GLY A 271 -3.24 -4.01 -47.98
N THR A 272 -3.25 -2.91 -47.23
CA THR A 272 -2.07 -2.37 -46.54
C THR A 272 -2.13 -2.69 -45.05
N ASP A 273 -0.98 -2.95 -44.43
CA ASP A 273 -0.86 -3.07 -42.97
C ASP A 273 -1.33 -1.78 -42.30
N LEU A 274 -1.98 -1.93 -41.15
CA LEU A 274 -2.55 -0.82 -40.41
C LEU A 274 -2.05 -0.80 -38.97
N THR A 275 -2.14 0.38 -38.35
CA THR A 275 -2.05 0.54 -36.91
C THR A 275 -3.23 1.36 -36.40
N LEU A 276 -3.77 0.97 -35.24
CA LEU A 276 -4.56 1.86 -34.40
C LEU A 276 -3.71 2.20 -33.17
N SER A 277 -3.36 3.47 -33.01
CA SER A 277 -2.35 3.88 -32.04
C SER A 277 -2.71 5.15 -31.28
N GLN A 278 -1.99 5.38 -30.18
CA GLN A 278 -2.03 6.62 -29.42
C GLN A 278 -0.61 6.97 -28.98
N ASP A 279 -0.07 8.10 -29.42
CA ASP A 279 1.22 8.59 -28.93
C ASP A 279 1.02 9.22 -27.55
N VAL A 280 1.58 8.59 -26.51
CA VAL A 280 1.41 9.05 -25.12
C VAL A 280 2.44 10.10 -24.70
N SER A 281 3.46 10.38 -25.53
CA SER A 281 4.59 11.24 -25.18
C SER A 281 4.22 12.72 -24.96
N GLY A 282 3.01 13.14 -25.37
CA GLY A 282 2.48 14.49 -25.18
C GLY A 282 1.08 14.56 -24.54
N ILE A 283 0.51 13.43 -24.13
CA ILE A 283 -0.90 13.35 -23.68
C ILE A 283 -1.11 13.86 -22.25
N HIS A 284 -0.07 13.78 -21.42
CA HIS A 284 -0.13 14.17 -20.01
C HIS A 284 0.92 15.23 -19.67
N PRO A 285 0.59 16.28 -18.90
CA PRO A 285 1.56 17.30 -18.50
C PRO A 285 2.75 16.73 -17.73
N ASP A 286 2.54 15.67 -16.95
CA ASP A 286 3.58 15.03 -16.13
C ASP A 286 4.25 13.80 -16.76
N PHE A 287 3.74 13.28 -17.89
CA PHE A 287 4.31 12.11 -18.60
C PHE A 287 4.76 12.49 -20.01
N GLN A 288 5.66 13.47 -20.07
CA GLN A 288 6.30 13.90 -21.31
C GLN A 288 7.39 12.90 -21.74
N LEU A 289 7.92 13.02 -22.95
CA LEU A 289 8.93 12.10 -23.50
C LEU A 289 10.13 11.82 -22.56
N ASN A 290 10.59 12.84 -21.81
CA ASN A 290 11.67 12.72 -20.83
C ASN A 290 11.34 11.81 -19.63
N TYR A 291 10.05 11.62 -19.31
CA TYR A 291 9.62 10.66 -18.29
C TYR A 291 9.98 9.24 -18.70
N PHE A 292 9.88 8.91 -19.99
CA PHE A 292 10.05 7.55 -20.49
C PHE A 292 11.50 7.16 -20.75
N ASP A 293 12.45 8.11 -20.74
CA ASP A 293 13.88 7.84 -20.99
C ASP A 293 14.38 6.66 -20.16
N SER A 294 14.82 5.61 -20.86
CA SER A 294 15.40 4.39 -20.29
C SER A 294 14.47 3.65 -19.32
N ARG A 295 13.17 3.98 -19.30
CA ARG A 295 12.17 3.30 -18.47
C ARG A 295 11.57 2.11 -19.19
N VAL A 296 11.20 1.10 -18.41
CA VAL A 296 10.42 -0.04 -18.89
C VAL A 296 8.94 0.33 -18.86
N VAL A 297 8.24 0.06 -19.96
CA VAL A 297 6.79 0.18 -20.07
C VAL A 297 6.19 -1.13 -20.58
N THR A 298 4.95 -1.39 -20.18
CA THR A 298 4.15 -2.51 -20.69
C THR A 298 2.84 -1.99 -21.24
N PHE A 299 2.55 -2.33 -22.49
CA PHE A 299 1.27 -2.11 -23.14
C PHE A 299 0.49 -3.42 -23.13
N GLY A 300 -0.78 -3.37 -22.74
CA GLY A 300 -1.70 -4.49 -22.81
C GLY A 300 -3.07 -4.07 -23.31
N ALA A 301 -3.78 -4.99 -23.97
CA ALA A 301 -5.14 -4.79 -24.42
C ALA A 301 -5.85 -6.12 -24.61
N TRP A 302 -7.17 -6.12 -24.48
CA TRP A 302 -8.00 -7.23 -24.91
C TRP A 302 -8.19 -7.16 -26.42
N VAL A 303 -7.74 -8.21 -27.11
CA VAL A 303 -7.81 -8.32 -28.56
C VAL A 303 -8.63 -9.56 -28.91
N SER A 304 -9.50 -9.44 -29.91
CA SER A 304 -10.15 -10.58 -30.55
C SER A 304 -9.87 -10.53 -32.05
N ALA A 305 -9.41 -11.65 -32.61
CA ALA A 305 -9.17 -11.81 -34.03
C ALA A 305 -9.60 -13.21 -34.49
N SER A 306 -10.13 -13.31 -35.70
CA SER A 306 -10.58 -14.57 -36.32
C SER A 306 -9.52 -15.22 -37.23
N VAL A 307 -8.38 -14.55 -37.43
CA VAL A 307 -7.28 -15.03 -38.28
C VAL A 307 -5.99 -15.00 -37.47
N SER A 308 -5.34 -16.15 -37.32
CA SER A 308 -4.10 -16.26 -36.56
C SER A 308 -2.96 -15.52 -37.27
N SER A 309 -1.93 -15.13 -36.51
CA SER A 309 -0.72 -14.48 -37.06
C SER A 309 -0.97 -13.18 -37.84
N THR A 310 -2.07 -12.47 -37.57
CA THR A 310 -2.39 -11.19 -38.22
C THR A 310 -2.40 -10.02 -37.25
N THR A 311 -2.99 -10.19 -36.07
CA THR A 311 -3.19 -9.11 -35.10
C THR A 311 -2.29 -9.26 -33.88
N ARG A 312 -1.63 -8.18 -33.47
CA ARG A 312 -0.75 -8.13 -32.28
C ARG A 312 -0.66 -6.73 -31.71
N LEU A 313 -0.04 -6.59 -30.54
CA LEU A 313 0.31 -5.31 -29.95
C LEU A 313 1.77 -4.95 -30.23
N ALA A 314 2.06 -3.66 -30.26
CA ALA A 314 3.41 -3.14 -30.36
C ALA A 314 3.61 -1.86 -29.54
N ILE A 315 4.86 -1.52 -29.27
CA ILE A 315 5.28 -0.24 -28.73
C ILE A 315 6.40 0.28 -29.62
N SER A 316 6.11 1.32 -30.39
CA SER A 316 7.11 2.12 -31.10
C SER A 316 7.60 3.27 -30.21
N ASP A 317 8.85 3.67 -30.35
CA ASP A 317 9.41 4.85 -29.68
C ASP A 317 10.11 5.80 -30.67
N GLY A 318 9.79 5.65 -31.95
CA GLY A 318 10.40 6.35 -33.07
C GLY A 318 11.84 5.92 -33.41
N VAL A 319 12.49 5.15 -32.55
CA VAL A 319 13.84 4.58 -32.77
C VAL A 319 13.76 3.10 -33.14
N GLY A 320 12.90 2.36 -32.45
CA GLY A 320 12.64 0.94 -32.71
C GLY A 320 11.20 0.57 -32.41
N THR A 321 10.93 -0.74 -32.40
CA THR A 321 9.60 -1.28 -32.08
C THR A 321 9.73 -2.60 -31.32
N GLY A 322 9.01 -2.73 -30.20
CA GLY A 322 8.79 -4.01 -29.52
C GLY A 322 7.40 -4.56 -29.88
N THR A 323 7.23 -5.88 -30.01
CA THR A 323 5.95 -6.49 -30.41
C THR A 323 5.57 -7.65 -29.49
N SER A 324 4.27 -7.84 -29.26
CA SER A 324 3.74 -9.05 -28.62
C SER A 324 3.76 -10.24 -29.58
N SER A 325 3.46 -11.43 -29.05
CA SER A 325 2.96 -12.53 -29.86
C SER A 325 1.67 -12.13 -30.58
N PHE A 326 1.39 -12.77 -31.71
CA PHE A 326 0.10 -12.62 -32.40
C PHE A 326 -1.03 -13.27 -31.61
N HIS A 327 -2.24 -12.76 -31.80
CA HIS A 327 -3.48 -13.41 -31.39
C HIS A 327 -3.61 -14.79 -32.05
N ASP A 328 -4.19 -15.76 -31.33
CA ASP A 328 -4.31 -17.14 -31.83
C ASP A 328 -5.30 -17.30 -32.99
N GLY A 329 -6.14 -16.28 -33.22
CA GLY A 329 -7.11 -16.26 -34.32
C GLY A 329 -8.38 -17.06 -34.04
N ASP A 330 -8.70 -17.33 -32.78
CA ASP A 330 -9.82 -18.18 -32.36
C ASP A 330 -11.15 -17.43 -32.17
N ASN A 331 -11.20 -16.14 -32.52
CA ASN A 331 -12.36 -15.27 -32.37
C ASN A 331 -12.81 -15.07 -30.90
N THR A 332 -11.93 -15.32 -29.94
CA THR A 332 -12.13 -15.02 -28.51
C THR A 332 -11.30 -13.82 -28.09
N PHE A 333 -11.67 -13.15 -27.00
CA PHE A 333 -10.85 -12.07 -26.44
C PHE A 333 -9.69 -12.64 -25.61
N GLN A 334 -8.47 -12.33 -26.02
CA GLN A 334 -7.23 -12.64 -25.31
C GLN A 334 -6.56 -11.35 -24.85
N PHE A 335 -6.04 -11.34 -23.61
CA PHE A 335 -5.28 -10.19 -23.13
C PHE A 335 -3.83 -10.33 -23.59
N LEU A 336 -3.45 -9.55 -24.59
CA LEU A 336 -2.09 -9.52 -25.12
C LEU A 336 -1.28 -8.47 -24.35
N THR A 337 0.01 -8.70 -24.20
CA THR A 337 0.95 -7.73 -23.62
C THR A 337 2.24 -7.66 -24.41
N VAL A 338 2.86 -6.48 -24.39
CA VAL A 338 4.21 -6.23 -24.90
C VAL A 338 4.94 -5.34 -23.91
N THR A 339 6.17 -5.71 -23.57
CA THR A 339 7.03 -4.96 -22.65
C THR A 339 8.24 -4.46 -23.39
N ARG A 340 8.62 -3.21 -23.16
CA ARG A 340 9.76 -2.58 -23.81
C ARG A 340 10.46 -1.59 -22.89
N THR A 341 11.79 -1.58 -22.93
CA THR A 341 12.60 -0.45 -22.44
C THR A 341 12.62 0.63 -23.53
N ILE A 342 12.15 1.84 -23.20
CA ILE A 342 12.15 2.97 -24.12
C ILE A 342 13.57 3.48 -24.31
N ASP A 343 13.97 3.72 -25.56
CA ASP A 343 15.30 4.21 -25.87
C ASP A 343 15.51 5.64 -25.33
N SER A 344 16.71 5.94 -24.84
CA SER A 344 17.11 7.29 -24.44
C SER A 344 17.01 8.33 -25.56
N SER A 345 17.02 7.88 -26.81
CA SER A 345 16.85 8.72 -28.01
C SER A 345 15.43 8.66 -28.58
N ALA A 346 14.46 8.11 -27.84
CA ALA A 346 13.07 8.03 -28.27
C ALA A 346 12.56 9.40 -28.74
N THR A 347 11.78 9.40 -29.83
CA THR A 347 11.12 10.60 -30.36
C THR A 347 9.62 10.61 -30.09
N ASP A 348 9.06 9.45 -29.78
CA ASP A 348 7.67 9.24 -29.39
C ASP A 348 7.58 8.05 -28.42
N VAL A 349 6.40 7.81 -27.87
CA VAL A 349 6.07 6.55 -27.20
C VAL A 349 4.68 6.15 -27.64
N THR A 350 4.62 5.21 -28.57
CA THR A 350 3.41 4.90 -29.32
C THR A 350 3.03 3.43 -29.14
N PRO A 351 2.14 3.11 -28.18
CA PRO A 351 1.42 1.83 -28.16
C PRO A 351 0.51 1.68 -29.39
N GLU A 352 0.51 0.49 -29.99
CA GLU A 352 -0.15 0.19 -31.26
C GLU A 352 -0.88 -1.16 -31.21
N LEU A 353 -2.11 -1.20 -31.71
CA LEU A 353 -2.68 -2.41 -32.28
C LEU A 353 -2.24 -2.50 -33.74
N GLN A 354 -1.61 -3.60 -34.14
CA GLN A 354 -1.21 -3.85 -35.52
C GLN A 354 -2.05 -4.97 -36.12
N ILE A 355 -2.51 -4.79 -37.37
CA ILE A 355 -3.06 -5.88 -38.20
C ILE A 355 -2.20 -5.96 -39.47
N ASN A 356 -1.51 -7.09 -39.63
CA ASN A 356 -0.52 -7.30 -40.67
C ASN A 356 -0.91 -8.40 -41.65
N THR A 357 -0.35 -8.35 -42.86
CA THR A 357 -0.36 -9.41 -43.88
C THR A 357 -1.71 -9.69 -44.54
N SER A 358 -2.71 -10.19 -43.80
CA SER A 358 -3.98 -10.68 -44.35
C SER A 358 -5.14 -9.74 -44.02
N ASN A 359 -6.05 -9.55 -44.97
CA ASN A 359 -7.26 -8.75 -44.74
C ASN A 359 -8.16 -9.45 -43.72
N THR A 360 -8.45 -8.75 -42.64
CA THR A 360 -9.33 -9.23 -41.57
C THR A 360 -9.85 -8.04 -40.76
N THR A 361 -10.85 -8.30 -39.94
CA THR A 361 -11.30 -7.39 -38.89
C THR A 361 -10.87 -7.96 -37.54
N SER A 362 -10.34 -7.11 -36.67
CA SER A 362 -10.06 -7.45 -35.27
C SER A 362 -10.66 -6.42 -34.35
N TYR A 363 -10.90 -6.82 -33.11
CA TYR A 363 -11.51 -5.98 -32.09
C TYR A 363 -10.49 -5.70 -31.00
N ILE A 364 -10.40 -4.45 -30.57
CA ILE A 364 -9.60 -4.04 -29.41
C ILE A 364 -10.48 -3.35 -28.37
N ASP A 365 -10.21 -3.65 -27.12
CA ASP A 365 -10.87 -3.10 -25.95
C ASP A 365 -9.91 -3.16 -24.74
N GLY A 366 -10.17 -2.36 -23.71
CA GLY A 366 -9.43 -2.40 -22.45
C GLY A 366 -7.92 -2.15 -22.61
N ALA A 367 -7.54 -1.21 -23.48
CA ALA A 367 -6.15 -0.84 -23.71
C ALA A 367 -5.55 -0.08 -22.51
N ILE A 368 -4.34 -0.48 -22.13
CA ILE A 368 -3.61 0.07 -20.98
C ILE A 368 -2.10 0.12 -21.22
N LEU A 369 -1.48 1.26 -20.95
CA LEU A 369 -0.02 1.41 -20.88
C LEU A 369 0.36 1.80 -19.46
N VAL A 370 1.31 1.06 -18.87
CA VAL A 370 1.84 1.32 -17.53
C VAL A 370 3.36 1.37 -17.54
N GLN A 371 3.95 2.04 -16.55
CA GLN A 371 5.39 1.91 -16.29
C GLN A 371 5.64 0.65 -15.48
N GLY A 372 6.64 -0.12 -15.90
CA GLY A 372 7.03 -1.38 -15.29
C GLY A 372 6.88 -2.54 -16.27
N SER A 373 7.28 -3.73 -15.81
CA SER A 373 7.29 -4.95 -16.65
C SER A 373 5.98 -5.73 -16.63
N ASN A 374 5.03 -5.33 -15.78
CA ASN A 374 3.78 -6.03 -15.54
C ASN A 374 2.61 -5.06 -15.75
N SER A 375 1.62 -5.46 -16.55
CA SER A 375 0.37 -4.73 -16.72
C SER A 375 -0.79 -5.49 -16.09
N PRO A 376 -1.69 -4.82 -15.35
CA PRO A 376 -2.99 -5.39 -15.03
C PRO A 376 -3.83 -5.53 -16.32
N ALA A 377 -4.90 -6.31 -16.25
CA ALA A 377 -5.75 -6.61 -17.40
C ALA A 377 -6.54 -5.39 -17.92
N PHE A 378 -6.83 -4.40 -17.06
CA PHE A 378 -7.32 -3.07 -17.43
C PHE A 378 -7.44 -2.16 -16.20
N SER A 379 -7.26 -0.85 -16.42
CA SER A 379 -7.74 0.24 -15.57
C SER A 379 -8.03 1.43 -16.48
N PRO A 380 -9.11 2.21 -16.30
CA PRO A 380 -9.35 3.40 -17.11
C PRO A 380 -8.27 4.47 -16.85
N HIS A 381 -8.06 5.38 -17.81
CA HIS A 381 -7.28 6.58 -17.55
C HIS A 381 -7.98 7.41 -16.47
N PRO A 382 -7.25 8.07 -15.55
CA PRO A 382 -7.89 8.89 -14.51
C PRO A 382 -8.82 9.98 -15.07
N SER A 383 -8.47 10.57 -16.21
CA SER A 383 -9.32 11.56 -16.89
C SER A 383 -10.55 10.96 -17.60
N ASP A 384 -10.56 9.66 -17.89
CA ASP A 384 -11.74 8.98 -18.45
C ASP A 384 -12.80 8.69 -17.36
N THR A 385 -12.43 8.80 -16.07
CA THR A 385 -13.29 8.44 -14.94
C THR A 385 -14.17 9.60 -14.46
N ILE A 386 -14.05 10.80 -15.04
CA ILE A 386 -15.02 11.89 -14.83
C ILE A 386 -16.24 11.66 -15.73
N VAL A 387 -16.87 10.49 -15.59
CA VAL A 387 -18.18 10.20 -16.15
C VAL A 387 -19.12 10.09 -14.95
N PRO A 388 -20.14 10.95 -14.84
CA PRO A 388 -21.10 10.82 -13.76
C PRO A 388 -21.72 9.44 -13.76
N THR A 389 -21.74 8.80 -12.60
CA THR A 389 -22.33 7.47 -12.46
C THR A 389 -23.81 7.52 -12.86
N ILE A 390 -24.32 6.43 -13.44
CA ILE A 390 -25.76 6.25 -13.66
C ILE A 390 -26.47 6.42 -12.32
N ASP A 391 -27.66 7.04 -12.35
CA ASP A 391 -28.41 7.32 -11.13
C ASP A 391 -28.73 6.02 -10.36
N PRO A 392 -28.55 6.01 -9.03
CA PRO A 392 -28.82 4.83 -8.22
C PRO A 392 -30.33 4.59 -8.14
N GLN A 393 -30.77 3.33 -8.10
CA GLN A 393 -32.18 2.97 -7.86
C GLN A 393 -32.63 3.21 -6.40
N GLY A 394 -31.87 3.96 -5.60
CA GLY A 394 -32.10 4.22 -4.18
C GLY A 394 -31.47 5.53 -3.74
N THR A 395 -31.30 5.72 -2.42
CA THR A 395 -30.68 6.94 -1.87
C THR A 395 -29.29 7.16 -2.48
N PRO A 396 -29.01 8.36 -3.03
CA PRO A 396 -27.69 8.70 -3.53
C PRO A 396 -26.60 8.44 -2.49
N ASN A 397 -25.51 7.79 -2.89
CA ASN A 397 -24.36 7.62 -2.00
C ASN A 397 -23.73 8.99 -1.75
N ALA A 398 -23.20 9.18 -0.54
CA ALA A 398 -22.44 10.37 -0.22
C ALA A 398 -21.23 10.51 -1.16
N ASN A 399 -20.89 11.75 -1.51
CA ASN A 399 -19.71 12.13 -2.29
C ASN A 399 -19.65 11.56 -3.73
N GLN A 400 -20.79 11.26 -4.35
CA GLN A 400 -20.86 10.84 -5.75
C GLN A 400 -21.59 11.87 -6.63
N LEU A 401 -21.06 12.09 -7.84
CA LEU A 401 -21.73 12.85 -8.90
C LEU A 401 -22.53 11.89 -9.77
N TYR A 402 -23.79 12.25 -10.04
CA TYR A 402 -24.73 11.44 -10.81
C TYR A 402 -25.27 12.26 -11.97
N LYS A 403 -25.63 11.61 -13.09
CA LYS A 403 -26.18 12.34 -14.23
C LYS A 403 -27.37 13.23 -13.85
N SER A 404 -28.20 12.80 -12.88
CA SER A 404 -29.36 13.55 -12.38
C SER A 404 -29.08 14.73 -11.46
N ASN A 405 -27.87 14.89 -10.92
CA ASN A 405 -27.59 15.96 -9.96
C ASN A 405 -26.87 17.18 -10.55
N PHE A 406 -26.69 17.24 -11.88
CA PHE A 406 -26.17 18.44 -12.55
C PHE A 406 -27.25 19.47 -12.85
N VAL A 407 -26.87 20.74 -12.71
CA VAL A 407 -27.61 21.85 -13.30
C VAL A 407 -27.60 21.71 -14.81
N LYS A 408 -28.79 21.73 -15.41
CA LYS A 408 -28.98 21.57 -16.85
C LYS A 408 -29.32 22.87 -17.58
N GLY A 409 -29.73 23.90 -16.83
CA GLY A 409 -29.92 25.25 -17.34
C GLY A 409 -29.94 26.24 -16.20
N TRP A 410 -29.40 27.43 -16.43
CA TRP A 410 -29.48 28.54 -15.49
C TRP A 410 -29.36 29.88 -16.21
N ILE A 411 -29.90 30.93 -15.61
CA ILE A 411 -29.79 32.29 -16.12
C ILE A 411 -29.80 33.28 -14.97
N GLU A 412 -29.04 34.36 -15.16
CA GLU A 412 -29.18 35.61 -14.42
C GLU A 412 -29.49 36.74 -15.41
N PHE A 413 -30.51 37.54 -15.10
CA PHE A 413 -30.86 38.69 -15.93
C PHE A 413 -31.46 39.84 -15.10
N ASP A 414 -31.33 41.04 -15.65
CA ASP A 414 -32.01 42.26 -15.21
C ASP A 414 -33.32 42.39 -16.00
N GLY A 415 -34.44 42.38 -15.28
CA GLY A 415 -35.79 42.52 -15.82
C GLY A 415 -36.24 43.97 -15.99
N THR A 416 -35.49 44.94 -15.47
CA THR A 416 -35.85 46.36 -15.51
C THR A 416 -35.55 46.99 -16.86
N GLY A 417 -36.42 47.91 -17.31
CA GLY A 417 -36.20 48.65 -18.54
C GLY A 417 -36.13 47.75 -19.78
N THR A 418 -34.93 47.57 -20.35
CA THR A 418 -34.69 46.62 -21.45
C THR A 418 -33.97 45.41 -20.88
N ILE A 419 -34.56 44.22 -21.03
CA ILE A 419 -33.99 42.98 -20.50
C ILE A 419 -32.52 42.83 -20.91
N ALA A 420 -31.67 42.60 -19.92
CA ALA A 420 -30.25 42.32 -20.10
C ALA A 420 -29.90 41.00 -19.41
N THR A 421 -29.48 40.01 -20.18
CA THR A 421 -28.92 38.76 -19.62
C THR A 421 -27.49 39.02 -19.15
N ASN A 422 -27.26 38.84 -17.86
CA ASN A 422 -25.94 39.02 -17.24
C ASN A 422 -25.04 37.82 -17.54
N ASP A 423 -25.57 36.61 -17.32
CA ASP A 423 -24.91 35.36 -17.65
C ASP A 423 -25.94 34.21 -17.77
N SER A 424 -25.61 33.16 -18.51
CA SER A 424 -26.51 32.02 -18.69
C SER A 424 -25.81 30.75 -19.17
N PHE A 425 -26.48 29.61 -18.94
CA PHE A 425 -26.14 28.32 -19.54
C PHE A 425 -27.40 27.61 -20.01
N ASN A 426 -27.36 27.08 -21.24
CA ASN A 426 -28.46 26.39 -21.89
C ASN A 426 -29.73 27.25 -22.07
N VAL A 427 -29.60 28.56 -22.24
CA VAL A 427 -30.72 29.49 -22.47
C VAL A 427 -30.57 30.17 -23.83
N SER A 428 -31.62 30.11 -24.64
CA SER A 428 -31.67 30.71 -25.99
C SER A 428 -32.30 32.10 -26.01
N GLY A 429 -33.02 32.49 -24.94
CA GLY A 429 -33.50 33.86 -24.78
C GLY A 429 -34.54 34.03 -23.66
N VAL A 430 -34.87 35.30 -23.39
CA VAL A 430 -35.91 35.72 -22.47
C VAL A 430 -36.88 36.65 -23.20
N VAL A 431 -38.18 36.43 -23.03
CA VAL A 431 -39.25 37.26 -23.57
C VAL A 431 -39.95 37.97 -22.42
N ASP A 432 -40.05 39.30 -22.53
CA ASP A 432 -40.89 40.14 -21.68
C ASP A 432 -42.35 40.05 -22.13
N ASN A 433 -43.26 39.59 -21.26
CA ASN A 433 -44.70 39.51 -21.53
C ASN A 433 -45.52 40.60 -20.81
N GLY A 434 -44.85 41.61 -20.25
CA GLY A 434 -45.42 42.64 -19.40
C GLY A 434 -44.74 42.66 -18.03
N THR A 435 -45.00 43.71 -17.26
CA THR A 435 -44.36 43.96 -15.96
C THR A 435 -44.35 42.71 -15.08
N GLY A 436 -43.15 42.31 -14.67
CA GLY A 436 -42.87 41.17 -13.80
C GLY A 436 -43.01 39.79 -14.45
N LEU A 437 -43.44 39.67 -15.72
CA LEU A 437 -43.82 38.40 -16.34
C LEU A 437 -42.89 38.00 -17.50
N TYR A 438 -42.06 36.99 -17.28
CA TYR A 438 -41.01 36.59 -18.24
C TYR A 438 -41.13 35.15 -18.71
N THR A 439 -40.83 34.90 -19.98
CA THR A 439 -40.66 33.54 -20.54
C THR A 439 -39.20 33.30 -20.88
N ILE A 440 -38.62 32.25 -20.32
CA ILE A 440 -37.26 31.80 -20.58
C ILE A 440 -37.32 30.60 -21.54
N SER A 441 -36.50 30.61 -22.59
CA SER A 441 -36.37 29.53 -23.57
C SER A 441 -35.05 28.79 -23.39
N TRP A 442 -35.06 27.47 -23.42
CA TRP A 442 -33.86 26.65 -23.35
C TRP A 442 -33.19 26.54 -24.73
N ASP A 443 -31.86 26.44 -24.79
CA ASP A 443 -31.12 26.20 -26.04
C ASP A 443 -31.23 24.73 -26.48
N ARG A 444 -31.20 23.83 -25.50
CA ARG A 444 -31.52 22.42 -25.62
C ARG A 444 -32.62 22.07 -24.64
N ASP A 445 -33.75 21.61 -25.20
CA ASP A 445 -34.91 21.17 -24.45
C ASP A 445 -34.55 20.06 -23.44
N PHE A 446 -35.19 20.13 -22.27
CA PHE A 446 -35.30 19.02 -21.35
C PHE A 446 -36.14 17.90 -21.97
N SER A 447 -36.03 16.67 -21.47
CA SER A 447 -36.80 15.55 -22.03
C SER A 447 -38.31 15.69 -21.80
N ASP A 448 -38.71 16.35 -20.71
CA ASP A 448 -40.09 16.68 -20.37
C ASP A 448 -40.18 17.91 -19.45
N ALA A 449 -41.39 18.25 -19.00
CA ALA A 449 -41.66 19.36 -18.09
C ALA A 449 -41.39 19.04 -16.60
N ASN A 450 -40.98 17.83 -16.23
CA ASN A 450 -40.83 17.34 -14.85
C ASN A 450 -39.45 17.63 -14.24
N TYR A 451 -38.79 18.71 -14.65
CA TYR A 451 -37.57 19.21 -14.00
C TYR A 451 -37.90 20.10 -12.80
N ALA A 452 -36.99 20.17 -11.84
CA ALA A 452 -37.05 21.08 -10.71
C ALA A 452 -36.45 22.44 -11.10
N VAL A 453 -36.99 23.50 -10.52
CA VAL A 453 -36.45 24.86 -10.67
C VAL A 453 -36.35 25.51 -9.30
N ALA A 454 -35.22 26.15 -9.03
CA ALA A 454 -35.06 27.11 -7.96
C ALA A 454 -34.87 28.50 -8.60
N ALA A 455 -35.60 29.49 -8.09
CA ALA A 455 -35.50 30.86 -8.55
C ALA A 455 -35.31 31.79 -7.36
N MET A 456 -34.57 32.87 -7.60
CA MET A 456 -34.30 33.92 -6.62
C MET A 456 -34.42 35.26 -7.33
N SER A 457 -34.80 36.29 -6.57
CA SER A 457 -34.70 37.65 -7.03
C SER A 457 -34.27 38.60 -5.92
N ALA A 458 -33.78 39.76 -6.33
CA ALA A 458 -33.53 40.91 -5.46
C ALA A 458 -33.98 42.20 -6.16
N GLN A 459 -34.05 43.27 -5.38
CA GLN A 459 -34.25 44.63 -5.86
C GLN A 459 -33.13 45.52 -5.29
N ASP A 460 -32.57 46.42 -6.09
CA ASP A 460 -31.58 47.41 -5.65
C ASP A 460 -32.17 48.27 -4.53
N GLY A 461 -31.60 48.15 -3.33
CA GLY A 461 -32.05 48.86 -2.13
C GLY A 461 -32.37 47.98 -0.92
N GLY A 462 -32.36 46.65 -1.07
CA GLY A 462 -32.43 45.71 0.05
C GLY A 462 -33.83 45.21 0.42
N ASP A 463 -34.85 45.58 -0.37
CA ASP A 463 -36.18 44.97 -0.27
C ASP A 463 -36.23 43.68 -1.11
N GLY A 464 -36.74 42.60 -0.52
CA GLY A 464 -36.81 41.30 -1.19
C GLY A 464 -37.93 41.26 -2.22
N GLY A 465 -37.63 40.76 -3.43
CA GLY A 465 -38.63 40.40 -4.44
C GLY A 465 -39.01 38.93 -4.33
N ASN A 466 -40.18 38.56 -4.86
CA ASN A 466 -40.62 37.17 -4.95
C ASN A 466 -40.56 36.71 -6.40
N VAL A 467 -40.15 35.46 -6.64
CA VAL A 467 -40.26 34.79 -7.96
C VAL A 467 -41.19 33.60 -7.85
N SER A 468 -42.20 33.55 -8.70
CA SER A 468 -43.14 32.43 -8.82
C SER A 468 -42.98 31.75 -10.18
N ILE A 469 -42.87 30.42 -10.18
CA ILE A 469 -42.86 29.63 -11.42
C ILE A 469 -44.32 29.45 -11.86
N ILE A 470 -44.67 30.00 -13.01
CA ILE A 470 -46.04 29.96 -13.56
C ILE A 470 -46.27 28.69 -14.37
N SER A 471 -45.32 28.36 -15.24
CA SER A 471 -45.42 27.18 -16.10
C SER A 471 -44.05 26.63 -16.49
N LYS A 472 -44.01 25.33 -16.81
CA LYS A 472 -42.83 24.62 -17.32
C LYS A 472 -43.21 23.76 -18.51
N ALA A 473 -42.35 23.74 -19.51
CA ALA A 473 -42.39 22.87 -20.68
C ALA A 473 -40.96 22.40 -20.98
N ALA A 474 -40.81 21.37 -21.81
CA ALA A 474 -39.51 20.83 -22.21
C ALA A 474 -38.53 21.92 -22.68
N GLY A 475 -39.00 22.86 -23.51
CA GLY A 475 -38.18 23.92 -24.10
C GLY A 475 -38.35 25.32 -23.49
N THR A 476 -39.30 25.53 -22.57
CA THR A 476 -39.56 26.88 -22.01
C THR A 476 -40.05 26.83 -20.57
N MET A 477 -39.89 27.94 -19.85
CA MET A 477 -40.56 28.18 -18.58
C MET A 477 -41.02 29.62 -18.46
N GLN A 478 -42.08 29.84 -17.70
CA GLN A 478 -42.59 31.18 -17.42
C GLN A 478 -42.52 31.46 -15.93
N ILE A 479 -42.11 32.68 -15.59
CA ILE A 479 -42.06 33.17 -14.21
C ILE A 479 -42.82 34.48 -14.07
N ASN A 480 -43.28 34.73 -12.85
CA ASN A 480 -43.77 36.02 -12.42
C ASN A 480 -42.90 36.54 -11.26
N THR A 481 -42.66 37.83 -11.23
CA THR A 481 -41.92 38.53 -10.19
C THR A 481 -42.79 39.59 -9.56
N THR A 482 -42.82 39.61 -8.23
CA THR A 482 -43.64 40.55 -7.46
C THR A 482 -42.81 41.24 -6.39
N GLY A 483 -43.25 42.42 -5.97
CA GLY A 483 -42.66 43.12 -4.83
C GLY A 483 -42.80 42.35 -3.51
N THR A 484 -42.26 42.90 -2.42
CA THR A 484 -42.19 42.26 -1.10
C THR A 484 -43.56 41.89 -0.51
N ASP A 485 -44.61 42.65 -0.86
CA ASP A 485 -45.99 42.38 -0.44
C ASP A 485 -46.68 41.26 -1.25
N ALA A 486 -45.95 40.65 -2.20
CA ALA A 486 -46.37 39.57 -3.10
C ALA A 486 -47.65 39.83 -3.93
N ASN A 487 -48.11 41.09 -3.99
CA ASN A 487 -49.42 41.45 -4.52
C ASN A 487 -49.38 42.38 -5.74
N THR A 488 -48.20 42.75 -6.20
CA THR A 488 -48.01 43.65 -7.35
C THR A 488 -46.84 43.13 -8.18
N ASP A 489 -47.11 42.90 -9.46
CA ASP A 489 -46.09 42.49 -10.42
C ASP A 489 -45.12 43.67 -10.64
N VAL A 490 -43.83 43.39 -10.54
CA VAL A 490 -42.77 44.40 -10.60
C VAL A 490 -41.59 43.80 -11.34
N ASP A 491 -41.00 44.57 -12.24
CA ASP A 491 -39.73 44.22 -12.86
C ASP A 491 -38.60 44.34 -11.85
N LEU A 492 -37.86 43.26 -11.64
CA LEU A 492 -36.75 43.18 -10.69
C LEU A 492 -35.41 43.21 -11.43
N ASP A 493 -34.40 43.82 -10.82
CA ASP A 493 -33.07 44.05 -11.42
C ASP A 493 -32.11 42.86 -11.28
N LEU A 494 -32.40 41.95 -10.36
CA LEU A 494 -31.68 40.69 -10.24
C LEU A 494 -32.67 39.54 -10.20
N ILE A 495 -32.66 38.71 -11.24
CA ILE A 495 -33.45 37.48 -11.31
C ILE A 495 -32.52 36.34 -11.69
N CYS A 496 -32.42 35.34 -10.82
CA CYS A 496 -31.58 34.15 -11.02
C CYS A 496 -32.44 32.89 -11.02
N LEU A 497 -32.18 31.97 -11.95
CA LEU A 497 -32.86 30.67 -12.03
C LEU A 497 -31.89 29.54 -12.24
N ILE A 498 -32.18 28.39 -11.63
CA ILE A 498 -31.44 27.14 -11.80
C ILE A 498 -32.44 26.02 -12.05
N ALA A 499 -32.24 25.23 -13.11
CA ALA A 499 -33.07 24.09 -13.51
C ALA A 499 -32.27 22.77 -13.47
N ILE A 500 -32.83 21.74 -12.84
CA ILE A 500 -32.20 20.42 -12.59
C ILE A 500 -33.24 19.30 -12.82
N GLY A 501 -32.84 18.14 -13.34
CA GLY A 501 -33.72 16.96 -13.51
C GLY A 501 -34.29 16.78 -14.93
N ALA A 502 -35.32 15.93 -15.11
CA ALA A 502 -35.89 15.46 -16.39
C ALA A 502 -34.83 14.93 -17.39
N HIS A 503 -34.57 13.62 -17.37
CA HIS A 503 -33.51 12.95 -18.15
C HIS A 503 -33.91 12.53 -19.55
#